data_AF-A0A966X5B3-F1
#
_entry.id   AF-A0A966X5B3-F1
#
_cell.length_a   1.000
_cell.length_b   1.000
_cell.length_c   1.000
_cell.angle_alpha   90.00
_cell.angle_beta   90.00
_cell.angle_gamma   90.00
#
_symmetry.space_group_name_H-M   'P 1'
#
loop_
_entity.id
_entity.type
_entity.pdbx_description
1 polymer ?
#
loop_
_entity_poly.entity_id
_entity_poly.type
_entity_poly.pdbx_seq_one_letter_code
_entity_poly.pdbx_strand_id
1 'polypeptide(L)'
;MELPERGQSWDELSKGMEDAGKHDVAWRDGKAAVYVFNAGEDVSKVQREAYALYQAENGLGPAAFPSLKQMEADVVQMALRLLSAPEAAGGAMTSGGTDSITMAVK
;
A
#
# COMPACT_ATOMS: atom_id res chain seq x y z
N MET A 1 -7.53 -22.71 -14.01
CA MET A 1 -6.51 -21.90 -14.69
C MET A 1 -5.18 -22.55 -14.38
N GLU A 2 -4.38 -22.85 -15.39
CA GLU A 2 -3.05 -23.46 -15.23
C GLU A 2 -1.97 -22.44 -15.60
N LEU A 3 -0.77 -22.61 -15.05
CA LEU A 3 0.38 -21.77 -15.43
C LEU A 3 0.68 -21.99 -16.92
N PRO A 4 0.74 -20.94 -17.76
CA PRO A 4 1.02 -21.11 -19.18
C PRO A 4 2.41 -21.69 -19.38
N GLU A 5 2.56 -22.55 -20.39
CA GLU A 5 3.84 -23.19 -20.74
C GLU A 5 4.92 -22.17 -21.15
N ARG A 6 4.50 -20.95 -21.55
CA ARG A 6 5.38 -19.85 -21.96
C ARG A 6 4.88 -18.54 -21.38
N GLY A 7 5.82 -17.66 -21.00
CA GLY A 7 5.50 -16.31 -20.58
C GLY A 7 4.82 -15.51 -21.70
N GLN A 8 3.80 -14.74 -21.34
CA GLN A 8 3.12 -13.81 -22.24
C GLN A 8 3.90 -12.50 -22.33
N SER A 9 3.73 -11.78 -23.43
CA SER A 9 4.29 -10.43 -23.56
C SER A 9 3.59 -9.46 -22.62
N TRP A 10 4.26 -8.35 -22.27
CA TRP A 10 3.63 -7.30 -21.46
C TRP A 10 2.37 -6.72 -22.12
N ASP A 11 2.38 -6.54 -23.43
CA ASP A 11 1.24 -5.98 -24.17
C ASP A 11 0.01 -6.90 -24.10
N GLU A 12 0.21 -8.22 -24.18
CA GLU A 12 -0.88 -9.19 -24.01
C GLU A 12 -1.38 -9.25 -22.56
N LEU A 13 -0.46 -9.25 -21.60
CA LEU A 13 -0.79 -9.32 -20.17
C LEU A 13 -1.55 -8.08 -19.71
N SER A 14 -1.04 -6.89 -20.02
CA SER A 14 -1.65 -5.61 -19.62
C SER A 14 -3.05 -5.47 -20.20
N LYS A 15 -3.26 -5.81 -21.48
CA LYS A 15 -4.58 -5.84 -22.09
C LYS A 15 -5.54 -6.78 -21.37
N GLY A 16 -5.08 -7.98 -21.00
CA GLY A 16 -5.89 -8.93 -20.22
C GLY A 16 -6.27 -8.39 -18.84
N MET A 17 -5.35 -7.69 -18.17
CA MET A 17 -5.61 -7.05 -16.88
C MET A 17 -6.63 -5.90 -17.01
N GLU A 18 -6.52 -5.07 -18.05
CA GLU A 18 -7.49 -4.01 -18.35
C GLU A 18 -8.88 -4.59 -18.66
N ASP A 19 -8.94 -5.64 -19.48
CA ASP A 19 -10.18 -6.32 -19.84
C ASP A 19 -10.87 -6.91 -18.59
N ALA A 20 -10.10 -7.51 -17.68
CA ALA A 20 -10.64 -8.04 -16.41
C ALA A 20 -11.26 -6.95 -15.54
N GLY A 21 -10.67 -5.76 -15.50
CA GLY A 21 -11.15 -4.62 -14.70
C GLY A 21 -12.38 -3.90 -15.27
N LYS A 22 -12.83 -4.20 -16.50
CA LYS A 22 -13.95 -3.49 -17.16
C LYS A 22 -15.29 -3.62 -16.43
N HIS A 23 -15.44 -4.66 -15.60
CA HIS A 23 -16.66 -4.91 -14.84
C HIS A 23 -16.56 -4.46 -13.38
N ASP A 24 -15.41 -3.92 -12.97
CA ASP A 24 -15.27 -3.34 -11.64
C ASP A 24 -16.13 -2.08 -11.51
N VAL A 25 -16.47 -1.75 -10.27
CA VAL A 25 -17.21 -0.52 -9.99
C VAL A 25 -16.45 0.70 -10.52
N ALA A 26 -17.16 1.59 -11.21
CA ALA A 26 -16.63 2.85 -11.72
C ALA A 26 -16.39 3.87 -10.59
N TRP A 27 -15.50 3.54 -9.66
CA TRP A 27 -15.23 4.35 -8.47
C TRP A 27 -14.63 5.71 -8.82
N ARG A 28 -13.92 5.81 -9.96
CA ARG A 28 -13.38 7.07 -10.48
C ARG A 28 -14.46 8.07 -10.88
N ASP A 29 -15.67 7.59 -11.19
CA ASP A 29 -16.85 8.41 -11.46
C ASP A 29 -17.64 8.75 -10.17
N GLY A 30 -17.04 8.53 -8.98
CA GLY A 30 -17.63 8.85 -7.67
C GLY A 30 -18.60 7.79 -7.11
N LYS A 31 -18.67 6.59 -7.71
CA LYS A 31 -19.72 5.60 -7.41
C LYS A 31 -19.39 4.53 -6.34
N ALA A 32 -18.40 4.73 -5.47
CA ALA A 32 -18.00 3.71 -4.48
C ALA A 32 -17.37 4.27 -3.18
N ALA A 33 -18.14 5.03 -2.40
CA ALA A 33 -17.64 5.78 -1.24
C ALA A 33 -17.03 4.95 -0.08
N VAL A 34 -17.31 3.64 0.00
CA VAL A 34 -16.81 2.78 1.10
C VAL A 34 -15.54 2.01 0.71
N TYR A 35 -15.31 1.80 -0.59
CA TYR A 35 -14.28 0.88 -1.06
C TYR A 35 -12.98 1.58 -1.45
N VAL A 36 -13.06 2.81 -1.98
CA VAL A 36 -11.88 3.55 -2.45
C VAL A 36 -11.88 4.97 -1.86
N PHE A 37 -10.92 5.22 -0.97
CA PHE A 37 -10.65 6.54 -0.41
C PHE A 37 -9.73 7.32 -1.37
N ASN A 38 -10.33 7.98 -2.35
CA ASN A 38 -9.60 8.73 -3.36
C ASN A 38 -9.09 10.08 -2.80
N ALA A 39 -7.76 10.23 -2.74
CA ALA A 39 -7.10 11.46 -2.28
C ALA A 39 -6.74 12.45 -3.40
N GLY A 40 -7.02 12.11 -4.67
CA GLY A 40 -6.67 12.94 -5.83
C GLY A 40 -5.57 12.33 -6.69
N GLU A 41 -5.42 12.87 -7.91
CA GLU A 41 -4.42 12.39 -8.89
C GLU A 41 -2.98 12.72 -8.50
N ASP A 42 -2.76 13.86 -7.85
CA ASP A 42 -1.46 14.29 -7.35
C ASP A 42 -0.92 13.32 -6.29
N VAL A 43 -1.76 12.93 -5.31
CA VAL A 43 -1.42 11.93 -4.30
C VAL A 43 -1.24 10.55 -4.94
N SER A 44 -2.13 10.17 -5.86
CA SER A 44 -2.03 8.89 -6.59
C SER A 44 -0.72 8.76 -7.39
N LYS A 45 -0.25 9.87 -7.98
CA LYS A 45 1.04 9.92 -8.68
C LYS A 45 2.19 9.64 -7.73
N VAL A 46 2.23 10.31 -6.58
CA VAL A 46 3.27 10.09 -5.55
C VAL A 46 3.26 8.64 -5.07
N GLN A 47 2.08 8.07 -4.78
CA GLN A 47 1.96 6.68 -4.36
C GLN A 47 2.56 5.70 -5.38
N ARG A 48 2.22 5.87 -6.67
CA ARG A 48 2.72 5.00 -7.74
C ARG A 48 4.24 5.13 -7.92
N GLU A 49 4.76 6.35 -7.92
CA GLU A 49 6.20 6.60 -8.10
C GLU A 49 7.01 6.09 -6.90
N ALA A 50 6.53 6.31 -5.68
CA ALA A 50 7.15 5.80 -4.46
C ALA A 50 7.15 4.25 -4.43
N TYR A 51 6.04 3.61 -4.79
CA TYR A 51 5.99 2.15 -4.88
C TYR A 51 7.00 1.60 -5.89
N ALA A 52 7.09 2.20 -7.08
CA ALA A 52 8.04 1.77 -8.11
C ALA A 52 9.51 1.87 -7.66
N LEU A 53 9.84 2.84 -6.80
CA LEU A 53 11.18 2.97 -6.21
C LEU A 53 11.50 1.87 -5.20
N TYR A 54 10.49 1.35 -4.48
CA TYR A 54 10.68 0.45 -3.33
C TYR A 54 9.99 -0.92 -3.48
N GLN A 55 9.59 -1.30 -4.70
CA GLN A 55 8.77 -2.50 -4.94
C GLN A 55 9.48 -3.83 -4.59
N ALA A 56 10.81 -3.83 -4.45
CA ALA A 56 11.62 -5.02 -4.20
C ALA A 56 12.17 -5.10 -2.77
N GLU A 57 12.05 -4.02 -2.01
CA GLU A 57 12.56 -3.84 -0.67
C GLU A 57 11.70 -4.59 0.35
N ASN A 58 12.32 -5.05 1.44
CA ASN A 58 11.65 -5.96 2.37
C ASN A 58 11.86 -5.54 3.83
N GLY A 59 10.76 -5.23 4.53
CA GLY A 59 10.77 -4.84 5.95
C GLY A 59 11.35 -5.88 6.92
N LEU A 60 11.46 -7.15 6.50
CA LEU A 60 12.12 -8.20 7.28
C LEU A 60 13.62 -7.90 7.53
N GLY A 61 14.27 -7.15 6.65
CA GLY A 61 15.71 -6.87 6.69
C GLY A 61 16.03 -5.42 7.02
N PRO A 62 15.77 -4.90 8.25
CA PRO A 62 15.99 -3.48 8.57
C PRO A 62 17.46 -3.03 8.46
N ALA A 63 18.42 -3.97 8.58
CA ALA A 63 19.84 -3.69 8.35
C ALA A 63 20.17 -3.59 6.84
N ALA A 64 19.45 -4.32 5.99
CA ALA A 64 19.62 -4.29 4.55
C ALA A 64 18.85 -3.10 3.91
N PHE A 65 17.73 -2.70 4.51
CA PHE A 65 16.85 -1.64 4.01
C PHE A 65 16.63 -0.55 5.08
N PRO A 66 17.68 0.17 5.49
CA PRO A 66 17.57 1.20 6.53
C PRO A 66 16.67 2.38 6.12
N SER A 67 16.56 2.65 4.81
CA SER A 67 15.64 3.64 4.25
C SER A 67 14.18 3.29 4.53
N LEU A 68 13.78 2.03 4.31
CA LEU A 68 12.42 1.56 4.57
C LEU A 68 12.08 1.64 6.05
N LYS A 69 12.99 1.20 6.92
CA LYS A 69 12.85 1.34 8.38
C LYS A 69 12.64 2.82 8.79
N GLN A 70 13.40 3.74 8.21
CA GLN A 70 13.26 5.16 8.53
C GLN A 70 11.88 5.69 8.09
N MET A 71 11.43 5.37 6.88
CA MET A 71 10.11 5.78 6.39
C MET A 71 8.97 5.25 7.26
N GLU A 72 9.03 3.99 7.69
CA GLU A 72 8.04 3.42 8.62
C GLU A 72 8.04 4.16 9.96
N ALA A 73 9.22 4.45 10.51
CA ALA A 73 9.35 5.19 11.76
C ALA A 73 8.77 6.62 11.63
N ASP A 74 9.02 7.30 10.51
CA ASP A 74 8.50 8.65 10.27
C ASP A 74 6.97 8.67 10.21
N VAL A 75 6.34 7.68 9.54
CA VAL A 75 4.88 7.54 9.48
C VAL A 75 4.29 7.30 10.87
N VAL A 76 4.89 6.41 11.66
CA VAL A 76 4.47 6.17 13.04
C VAL A 76 4.58 7.45 13.86
N GLN A 77 5.67 8.19 13.75
CA GLN A 77 5.88 9.44 14.48
C GLN A 77 4.88 10.53 14.08
N MET A 78 4.51 10.62 12.80
CA MET A 78 3.45 11.53 12.34
C MET A 78 2.08 11.14 12.94
N ALA A 79 1.74 9.85 12.96
CA ALA A 79 0.49 9.36 13.53
C ALA A 79 0.41 9.60 15.05
N LEU A 80 1.49 9.32 15.79
CA LEU A 80 1.58 9.60 17.24
C LEU A 80 1.35 11.08 17.53
N ARG A 81 1.97 11.98 16.76
CA ARG A 81 1.76 13.43 16.89
C ARG A 81 0.32 13.84 16.56
N LEU A 82 -0.23 13.32 15.46
CA LEU A 82 -1.60 13.62 15.02
C LEU A 82 -2.63 13.24 16.10
N LEU A 83 -2.38 12.15 16.83
CA LEU A 83 -3.27 11.64 17.88
C LEU A 83 -2.91 12.16 19.29
N SER A 84 -1.99 13.13 19.40
CA SER A 84 -1.55 13.70 20.68
C SER A 84 -1.08 12.64 21.69
N ALA A 85 -0.34 11.64 21.21
CA ALA A 85 0.19 10.58 22.05
C ALA A 85 1.22 11.13 23.07
N PRO A 86 1.34 10.51 24.27
CA PRO A 86 2.34 10.92 25.25
C PRO A 86 3.77 10.65 24.73
N GLU A 87 4.76 11.35 25.27
CA GLU A 87 6.17 11.26 24.83
C GLU A 87 6.74 9.83 24.88
N ALA A 88 6.30 9.03 25.85
CA ALA A 88 6.71 7.63 25.99
C ALA A 88 6.00 6.66 25.01
N ALA A 89 5.08 7.13 24.18
CA ALA A 89 4.34 6.28 23.25
C ALA A 89 5.25 5.78 22.11
N GLY A 90 5.03 4.52 21.73
CA GLY A 90 5.61 3.91 20.54
C GLY A 90 4.53 3.42 19.59
N GLY A 91 4.94 2.89 18.46
CA GLY A 91 4.03 2.29 17.49
C GLY A 91 4.78 1.45 16.46
N ALA A 92 4.00 0.75 15.63
CA ALA A 92 4.51 -0.06 14.53
C ALA A 92 3.56 0.06 13.34
N MET A 93 4.10 -0.09 12.13
CA MET A 93 3.30 -0.29 10.92
C MET A 93 2.72 -1.72 10.90
N THR A 94 1.52 -1.88 10.36
CA THR A 94 0.85 -3.18 10.19
C THR A 94 0.25 -3.26 8.78
N SER A 95 -0.27 -4.43 8.41
CA SER A 95 -0.88 -4.63 7.09
C SER A 95 -2.24 -3.94 6.91
N GLY A 96 -2.91 -3.57 8.00
CA GLY A 96 -4.21 -2.90 8.00
C GLY A 96 -4.90 -2.91 9.35
N GLY A 97 -6.12 -2.36 9.42
CA GLY A 97 -6.85 -2.15 10.68
C GLY A 97 -7.11 -3.44 11.49
N THR A 98 -7.46 -4.54 10.82
CA THR A 98 -7.66 -5.84 11.48
C THR A 98 -6.38 -6.34 12.15
N ASP A 99 -5.24 -6.20 11.48
CA ASP A 99 -3.92 -6.58 11.99
C ASP A 99 -3.53 -5.68 13.18
N SER A 100 -3.74 -4.36 13.08
CA SER A 100 -3.53 -3.43 14.21
C SER A 100 -4.36 -3.80 15.44
N ILE A 101 -5.64 -4.09 15.27
CA ILE A 101 -6.52 -4.49 16.39
C ILE A 101 -6.04 -5.81 16.99
N THR A 102 -5.67 -6.77 16.15
CA THR A 102 -5.17 -8.07 16.60
C THR A 102 -3.90 -7.91 17.42
N MET A 103 -2.93 -7.12 16.94
CA MET A 103 -1.68 -6.83 17.64
C MET A 103 -1.88 -6.11 18.97
N ALA A 104 -2.91 -5.26 19.09
CA ALA A 104 -3.22 -4.56 20.34
C ALA A 104 -3.82 -5.46 21.42
N VAL A 105 -4.48 -6.56 21.02
CA VAL A 105 -5.15 -7.50 21.93
C VAL A 105 -4.25 -8.68 22.32
N LYS A 106 -3.18 -8.94 21.58
CA LYS A 106 -2.29 -10.11 21.71
C LYS A 106 -1.27 -9.98 22.85
#